data_AF-A0A1I0RHZ3-F1
#
_entry.id   AF-A0A1I0RHZ3-F1
#
_cell.length_a   1.000
_cell.length_b   1.000
_cell.length_c   1.000
_cell.angle_alpha   90.00
_cell.angle_beta   90.00
_cell.angle_gamma   90.00
#
_symmetry.space_group_name_H-M   'P 1'
#
loop_
_entity.id
_entity.type
_entity.pdbx_description
1 polymer ?
#
loop_
_entity_poly.entity_id
_entity_poly.type
_entity_poly.pdbx_seq_one_letter_code
_entity_poly.pdbx_strand_id
1 'polypeptide(L)' 'MAKLTKTTAFKAQAPKAETPMDKTTRVVRKIVDDEAELRHAKVERLRNARLEREANTPAEASPTKPAKKRS' A
#
# COMPACT_ATOMS: atom_id res chain seq x y z
N MET A 1 -28.40 -7.24 50.87
CA MET A 1 -28.78 -6.70 49.54
C MET A 1 -27.63 -5.85 49.02
N ALA A 2 -26.84 -6.34 48.05
CA ALA A 2 -25.73 -5.57 47.49
C ALA A 2 -26.26 -4.48 46.54
N LYS A 3 -25.86 -3.22 46.74
CA LYS A 3 -26.28 -2.08 45.92
C LYS A 3 -25.40 -2.01 44.66
N LEU A 4 -25.90 -2.47 43.53
CA LEU A 4 -25.23 -2.37 42.23
C LEU A 4 -25.42 -0.94 41.67
N THR A 5 -24.33 -0.18 41.55
CA THR A 5 -24.33 1.14 40.92
C THR A 5 -24.18 0.99 39.41
N LYS A 6 -24.81 1.88 38.61
CA LYS A 6 -24.91 1.80 37.13
C LYS A 6 -23.56 1.73 36.39
N THR A 7 -22.46 1.99 37.06
CA THR A 7 -21.09 1.91 36.52
C THR A 7 -20.47 0.52 36.61
N THR A 8 -21.04 -0.41 37.40
CA THR A 8 -20.49 -1.76 37.58
C THR A 8 -21.20 -2.82 36.74
N ALA A 9 -22.34 -2.48 36.14
CA ALA A 9 -23.16 -3.40 35.34
C ALA A 9 -22.52 -3.77 33.98
N PHE A 10 -21.64 -2.91 33.45
CA PHE A 10 -20.91 -3.17 32.22
C PHE A 10 -19.41 -2.98 32.47
N LYS A 11 -18.71 -4.09 32.77
CA LYS A 11 -17.24 -4.09 32.70
C LYS A 11 -16.85 -4.08 31.23
N ALA A 12 -16.04 -3.10 30.81
CA ALA A 12 -15.41 -3.13 29.50
C ALA A 12 -14.58 -4.42 29.41
N GLN A 13 -14.86 -5.23 28.39
CA GLN A 13 -14.12 -6.47 28.14
C GLN A 13 -12.66 -6.10 27.88
N ALA A 14 -11.75 -6.65 28.68
CA ALA A 14 -10.32 -6.48 28.45
C ALA A 14 -9.96 -6.98 27.03
N PRO A 15 -9.05 -6.30 26.33
CA PRO A 15 -8.63 -6.73 25.00
C PRO A 15 -8.17 -8.18 25.07
N LYS A 16 -8.64 -9.00 24.11
CA LYS A 16 -8.31 -10.43 24.06
C LYS A 16 -6.79 -10.56 23.91
N ALA A 17 -6.19 -11.43 24.72
CA ALA A 17 -4.77 -11.76 24.60
C ALA A 17 -4.51 -12.35 23.21
N GLU A 18 -3.50 -11.83 22.50
CA GLU A 18 -3.12 -12.33 21.18
C GLU A 18 -2.70 -13.79 21.27
N THR A 19 -3.34 -14.63 20.47
CA THR A 19 -2.94 -16.04 20.32
C THR A 19 -1.62 -16.13 19.54
N PRO A 20 -0.90 -17.25 19.62
CA PRO A 20 0.27 -17.48 18.77
C PRO A 20 -0.03 -17.31 17.26
N MET A 21 -1.23 -17.68 16.83
CA MET A 21 -1.70 -17.51 15.45
C MET A 21 -1.90 -16.02 15.09
N ASP A 22 -2.42 -15.20 16.01
CA ASP A 22 -2.54 -13.77 15.79
C ASP A 22 -1.16 -13.10 15.63
N LYS A 23 -0.18 -13.58 16.40
CA LYS A 23 1.20 -13.09 16.31
C LYS A 23 1.83 -13.42 14.96
N THR A 24 1.69 -14.64 14.47
CA THR A 24 2.21 -15.01 13.15
C THR A 24 1.51 -14.24 12.04
N THR A 25 0.19 -14.09 12.13
CA THR A 25 -0.60 -13.30 11.17
C THR A 25 -0.13 -11.84 11.14
N ARG A 26 0.15 -11.25 12.31
CA ARG A 26 0.68 -9.89 12.41
C ARG A 26 2.05 -9.77 11.75
N VAL A 27 2.94 -10.73 11.97
CA VAL A 27 4.28 -10.71 11.36
C VAL A 27 4.19 -10.83 9.84
N VAL A 28 3.37 -11.75 9.32
CA VAL A 28 3.18 -11.93 7.87
C VAL A 28 2.63 -10.66 7.23
N ARG A 29 1.62 -10.03 7.84
CA ARG A 29 1.08 -8.75 7.34
C ARG A 29 2.15 -7.67 7.25
N LYS A 30 2.94 -7.50 8.31
CA LYS A 30 4.05 -6.52 8.32
C LYS A 30 5.05 -6.77 7.19
N ILE A 31 5.44 -8.02 6.96
CA ILE A 31 6.36 -8.36 5.86
C ILE A 31 5.78 -7.93 4.51
N VAL A 32 4.50 -8.24 4.27
CA VAL A 32 3.83 -7.88 3.00
C VAL A 32 3.70 -6.37 2.83
N ASP A 33 3.37 -5.65 3.90
CA ASP A 33 3.24 -4.20 3.90
C ASP A 33 4.60 -3.54 3.63
N ASP A 34 5.66 -3.96 4.34
CA ASP A 34 7.02 -3.46 4.14
C ASP A 34 7.50 -3.69 2.68
N GLU A 35 7.25 -4.88 2.13
CA GLU A 35 7.56 -5.19 0.72
C GLU A 35 6.75 -4.34 -0.26
N ALA A 36 5.47 -4.10 0.03
CA ALA A 36 4.62 -3.23 -0.78
C ALA A 36 5.15 -1.80 -0.78
N GLU A 37 5.51 -1.24 0.38
CA GLU A 37 6.09 0.10 0.51
C GLU A 37 7.37 0.25 -0.33
N LEU A 38 8.28 -0.73 -0.27
CA LEU A 38 9.50 -0.74 -1.09
C LEU A 38 9.19 -0.74 -2.59
N ARG A 39 8.18 -1.51 -3.02
CA ARG A 39 7.75 -1.52 -4.43
C ARG A 39 7.14 -0.18 -4.84
N HIS A 40 6.30 0.41 -4.00
CA HIS A 40 5.68 1.71 -4.25
C HIS A 40 6.74 2.80 -4.39
N ALA A 41 7.69 2.87 -3.46
CA ALA A 41 8.79 3.84 -3.51
C ALA A 41 9.63 3.70 -4.80
N LYS A 42 9.92 2.47 -5.23
CA LYS A 42 10.62 2.21 -6.50
C LYS A 42 9.82 2.70 -7.70
N VAL A 43 8.52 2.40 -7.74
CA VAL A 43 7.64 2.81 -8.85
C VAL A 43 7.55 4.33 -8.92
N GLU A 44 7.37 5.01 -7.79
CA GLU A 44 7.35 6.47 -7.72
C GLU A 44 8.65 7.09 -8.22
N ARG A 45 9.80 6.56 -7.77
CA ARG A 45 11.12 7.01 -8.26
C ARG A 45 11.25 6.85 -9.78
N LEU A 46 10.85 5.71 -10.33
CA LEU A 46 10.93 5.47 -11.78
C LEU A 46 9.96 6.36 -12.56
N ARG A 47 8.76 6.61 -12.01
CA ARG A 47 7.78 7.50 -12.61
C ARG A 47 8.31 8.93 -12.66
N ASN A 48 8.90 9.42 -11.57
CA ASN A 48 9.48 10.76 -11.51
C ASN A 48 10.65 10.89 -12.50
N ALA A 49 11.56 9.91 -12.53
CA ALA A 49 12.66 9.90 -13.50
C ALA A 49 12.17 9.87 -14.96
N ARG A 50 11.05 9.20 -15.25
CA ARG A 50 10.42 9.23 -16.57
C ARG A 50 9.86 10.62 -16.90
N LEU A 51 9.15 11.24 -15.96
CA LEU A 51 8.58 12.57 -16.14
C LEU A 51 9.68 13.63 -16.33
N GLU A 52 10.77 13.57 -15.58
CA GLU A 52 11.94 14.43 -15.76
C GLU A 52 12.56 14.27 -17.16
N ARG A 53 12.66 13.03 -17.66
CA ARG A 53 13.15 12.78 -19.02
C ARG A 53 12.19 13.34 -20.08
N GLU A 54 10.89 13.17 -19.90
CA GLU A 54 9.88 13.70 -20.82
C GLU A 54 9.86 15.24 -20.81
N ALA A 55 10.07 15.87 -19.64
CA ALA A 55 10.16 17.33 -19.53
C ALA A 55 11.45 17.90 -20.15
N ASN A 56 12.57 17.18 -20.04
CA ASN A 56 13.87 17.62 -20.56
C ASN A 56 14.14 17.21 -22.01
N THR A 57 13.35 16.29 -22.56
CA THR A 57 13.43 15.95 -23.98
C THR A 57 12.38 16.78 -24.70
N PRO A 58 12.74 17.87 -25.42
CA PRO A 58 11.78 18.52 -26.28
C PRO A 58 11.21 17.47 -27.24
N ALA A 59 9.91 17.49 -27.47
CA ALA A 59 9.25 16.56 -28.39
C ALA A 59 9.87 16.74 -29.79
N GLU A 60 10.94 16.02 -30.07
CA GLU A 60 11.46 15.89 -31.41
C GLU A 60 10.37 15.10 -32.14
N ALA A 61 9.70 15.79 -33.05
CA ALA A 61 8.59 15.29 -33.84
C ALA A 61 8.91 13.87 -34.31
N SER A 62 8.22 12.88 -33.74
CA SER A 62 8.40 11.49 -34.17
C SER A 62 8.11 11.41 -35.67
N PRO A 63 8.99 10.84 -36.51
CA PRO A 63 8.67 10.63 -37.91
C PRO A 63 7.45 9.71 -37.97
N THR A 64 6.40 10.18 -38.64
CA THR A 64 5.20 9.41 -38.99
C THR A 64 5.62 8.08 -39.62
N LYS A 65 5.37 6.96 -38.92
CA LYS A 65 5.56 5.62 -39.50
C LYS A 65 4.67 5.51 -40.75
N PRO A 66 5.19 5.18 -41.95
CA PRO A 66 4.34 5.03 -43.11
C PRO A 66 3.45 3.79 -42.93
N ALA A 67 2.15 3.96 -43.15
CA ALA A 67 1.18 2.87 -43.11
C ALA A 67 1.56 1.81 -44.15
N LYS A 68 1.82 0.59 -43.69
CA LYS A 68 2.14 -0.56 -44.55
C LYS A 68 0.90 -0.91 -45.38
N LYS A 69 0.90 -0.58 -46.67
CA LYS A 69 -0.11 -1.09 -47.62
C LYS A 69 -0.02 -2.62 -47.66
N ARG A 70 -1.14 -3.29 -47.41
CA ARG A 70 -1.32 -4.71 -47.68
C ARG A 70 -1.58 -4.88 -49.17
N SER A 71 -0.69 -5.59 -49.87
CA SER A 71 -0.92 -6.16 -51.20
C SER A 71 -1.49 -7.56 -51.06
#